data_AF-A0A1X0FVS4-F1
#
_entry.id   AF-A0A1X0FVS4-F1
#
_cell.length_a   1.000
_cell.length_b   1.000
_cell.length_c   1.000
_cell.angle_alpha   90.00
_cell.angle_beta   90.00
_cell.angle_gamma   90.00
#
_symmetry.space_group_name_H-M   'P 1'
#
loop_
_entity.id
_entity.type
_entity.pdbx_description
1 polymer ?
#
loop_
_entity_poly.entity_id
_entity_poly.type
_entity_poly.pdbx_seq_one_letter_code
_entity_poly.pdbx_strand_id
1 'polypeptide(L)'
;MSDRVLDRVVAMADQLRDQAAEAERIGRLTDDTVKLMKGAGLIRLLQTKQYQGFEVHPREFAETTMATAALDPAAGWIVGVVGVHPYQLAYADPRVAAEIWADDVDTWMASPYAPQGVAKPVDGGYLFNGRWQFSSGTDHCDWIILGAMLGDDKGIPLMPPQMLHMILPRKDYQIVEDSWNVVGLRGTGSKDVIVSDAFVPAYRTMDATKVMDGTAQREAGMTEPLYLMPWSTMFPLGISAATIGIAEGALAAHLDYQRERVGATGTAIKDDPYVMHAIGEAAADINAARQELLANADRIYDMVAAGKEVSFADRAAGRRTQVRAVWRAVSAVDEIFARSGGNAARMDKPLQRYWRDVHVGQMHAIHVPGTTYHAAALSSLGVEPPEGPLRALI
;
A
#
# COMPACT_ATOMS: atom_id res chain seq x y z
N MET A 1 -25.83 12.44 8.34
CA MET A 1 -24.87 11.33 8.13
C MET A 1 -23.50 11.98 8.03
N SER A 2 -22.47 11.43 8.67
CA SER A 2 -21.09 11.86 8.40
C SER A 2 -20.80 11.59 6.92
N ASP A 3 -20.30 12.57 6.17
CA ASP A 3 -19.94 12.42 4.76
C ASP A 3 -18.52 11.84 4.66
N ARG A 4 -18.37 10.55 4.97
CA ARG A 4 -17.05 9.88 4.91
C ARG A 4 -16.67 9.59 3.48
N VAL A 5 -15.37 9.56 3.21
CA VAL A 5 -14.83 9.21 1.89
C VAL A 5 -15.29 7.81 1.45
N LEU A 6 -15.38 6.85 2.38
CA LEU A 6 -15.92 5.52 2.10
C LEU A 6 -17.35 5.58 1.53
N ASP A 7 -18.20 6.45 2.06
CA ASP A 7 -19.59 6.56 1.60
C ASP A 7 -19.63 7.12 0.15
N ARG A 8 -18.65 7.98 -0.21
CA ARG A 8 -18.46 8.46 -1.59
C ARG A 8 -17.95 7.35 -2.52
N VAL A 9 -17.04 6.50 -2.07
CA VAL A 9 -16.58 5.31 -2.82
C VAL A 9 -17.75 4.39 -3.14
N VAL A 10 -18.62 4.13 -2.16
CA VAL A 10 -19.85 3.33 -2.39
C VAL A 10 -20.77 3.99 -3.42
N ALA A 11 -20.92 5.32 -3.37
CA ALA A 11 -21.75 6.05 -4.33
C ALA A 11 -21.23 6.01 -5.78
N MET A 12 -19.93 5.85 -5.98
CA MET A 12 -19.29 5.76 -7.31
C MET A 12 -18.89 4.33 -7.70
N ALA A 13 -19.43 3.31 -7.02
CA ALA A 13 -18.99 1.92 -7.16
C ALA A 13 -19.02 1.40 -8.60
N ASP A 14 -20.09 1.67 -9.33
CA ASP A 14 -20.23 1.20 -10.72
C ASP A 14 -19.25 1.92 -11.65
N GLN A 15 -19.04 3.22 -11.43
CA GLN A 15 -18.08 3.99 -12.22
C GLN A 15 -16.65 3.47 -12.04
N LEU A 16 -16.26 3.04 -10.83
CA LEU A 16 -14.94 2.43 -10.58
C LEU A 16 -14.83 1.06 -11.26
N ARG A 17 -15.85 0.20 -11.12
CA ARG A 17 -15.86 -1.14 -11.73
C ARG A 17 -15.73 -1.10 -13.25
N ASP A 18 -16.44 -0.16 -13.89
CA ASP A 18 -16.48 -0.02 -15.35
C ASP A 18 -15.13 0.39 -15.94
N GLN A 19 -14.26 1.02 -15.15
CA GLN A 19 -12.94 1.49 -15.60
C GLN A 19 -11.84 0.43 -15.47
N ALA A 20 -12.03 -0.59 -14.61
CA ALA A 20 -10.97 -1.54 -14.25
C ALA A 20 -10.41 -2.33 -15.46
N ALA A 21 -11.28 -2.71 -16.41
CA ALA A 21 -10.86 -3.42 -17.61
C ALA A 21 -10.02 -2.53 -18.57
N GLU A 22 -10.39 -1.26 -18.69
CA GLU A 22 -9.63 -0.32 -19.50
C GLU A 22 -8.29 0.02 -18.84
N ALA A 23 -8.27 0.23 -17.52
CA ALA A 23 -7.04 0.44 -16.77
C ALA A 23 -6.04 -0.71 -16.95
N GLU A 24 -6.52 -1.96 -16.90
CA GLU A 24 -5.71 -3.15 -17.19
C GLU A 24 -5.14 -3.16 -18.62
N ARG A 25 -5.95 -2.71 -19.59
CA ARG A 25 -5.58 -2.67 -21.02
C ARG A 25 -4.50 -1.63 -21.29
N ILE A 26 -4.63 -0.43 -20.73
CA ILE A 26 -3.69 0.68 -20.96
C ILE A 26 -2.49 0.68 -20.02
N GLY A 27 -2.50 -0.18 -18.99
CA GLY A 27 -1.38 -0.33 -18.05
C GLY A 27 -1.22 0.83 -17.07
N ARG A 28 -2.29 1.60 -16.82
CA ARG A 28 -2.39 2.67 -15.82
C ARG A 28 -3.87 2.95 -15.53
N LEU A 29 -4.19 3.65 -14.44
CA LEU A 29 -5.55 4.13 -14.22
C LEU A 29 -5.96 5.06 -15.35
N THR A 30 -7.25 5.04 -15.70
CA THR A 30 -7.83 6.03 -16.61
C THR A 30 -7.89 7.38 -15.93
N ASP A 31 -7.86 8.45 -16.72
CA ASP A 31 -7.98 9.82 -16.20
C ASP A 31 -9.33 10.04 -15.50
N ASP A 32 -10.38 9.34 -15.94
CA ASP A 32 -11.70 9.35 -15.29
C ASP A 32 -11.64 8.74 -13.89
N THR A 33 -10.98 7.58 -13.70
CA THR A 33 -10.77 7.00 -12.37
C THR A 33 -9.98 7.95 -11.47
N VAL A 34 -8.90 8.55 -11.98
CA VAL A 34 -8.09 9.52 -11.22
C VAL A 34 -8.92 10.73 -10.80
N LYS A 35 -9.74 11.26 -11.70
CA LYS A 35 -10.64 12.37 -11.42
C LYS A 35 -11.66 12.02 -10.34
N LEU A 36 -12.25 10.81 -10.39
CA LEU A 36 -13.15 10.33 -9.35
C LEU A 36 -12.44 10.22 -7.99
N MET A 37 -11.23 9.65 -7.98
CA MET A 37 -10.44 9.48 -6.76
C MET A 37 -10.03 10.82 -6.12
N LYS A 38 -9.57 11.79 -6.93
CA LYS A 38 -9.27 13.15 -6.46
C LYS A 38 -10.54 13.83 -5.95
N GLY A 39 -11.62 13.79 -6.71
CA GLY A 39 -12.90 14.43 -6.35
C GLY A 39 -13.51 13.91 -5.05
N ALA A 40 -13.37 12.61 -4.75
CA ALA A 40 -13.81 12.06 -3.46
C ALA A 40 -12.79 12.21 -2.33
N GLY A 41 -11.53 12.56 -2.65
CA GLY A 41 -10.46 12.78 -1.69
C GLY A 41 -9.83 11.49 -1.14
N LEU A 42 -9.77 10.42 -1.95
CA LEU A 42 -9.26 9.11 -1.52
C LEU A 42 -7.80 9.17 -1.06
N ILE A 43 -6.97 10.00 -1.69
CA ILE A 43 -5.55 10.16 -1.31
C ILE A 43 -5.37 11.15 -0.14
N ARG A 44 -6.39 11.97 0.17
CA ARG A 44 -6.36 12.96 1.26
C ARG A 44 -6.74 12.40 2.63
N LEU A 45 -7.02 11.10 2.73
CA LEU A 45 -7.43 10.43 3.97
C LEU A 45 -6.45 10.69 5.12
N LEU A 46 -5.15 10.53 4.88
CA LEU A 46 -4.10 10.68 5.89
C LEU A 46 -3.34 12.02 5.81
N GLN A 47 -3.73 12.88 4.87
CA GLN A 47 -3.16 14.21 4.70
C GLN A 47 -3.58 15.13 5.86
N THR A 48 -2.74 16.10 6.19
CA THR A 48 -3.01 17.03 7.30
C THR A 48 -4.13 18.00 6.93
N LYS A 49 -4.90 18.44 7.93
CA LYS A 49 -5.98 19.43 7.77
C LYS A 49 -5.47 20.77 7.23
N GLN A 50 -4.22 21.12 7.52
CA GLN A 50 -3.57 22.31 6.95
C GLN A 50 -3.65 22.34 5.42
N TYR A 51 -3.57 21.17 4.77
CA TYR A 51 -3.68 21.01 3.33
C TYR A 51 -4.99 20.33 2.93
N GLN A 52 -6.09 20.63 3.65
CA GLN A 52 -7.43 20.10 3.39
C GLN A 52 -7.53 18.56 3.43
N GLY A 53 -6.60 17.90 4.11
CA GLY A 53 -6.69 16.49 4.41
C GLY A 53 -7.70 16.17 5.49
N PHE A 54 -8.05 14.89 5.61
CA PHE A 54 -9.11 14.44 6.52
C PHE A 54 -8.59 13.95 7.88
N GLU A 55 -7.30 13.63 7.99
CA GLU A 55 -6.68 13.09 9.21
C GLU A 55 -7.48 11.93 9.81
N VAL A 56 -7.95 11.00 8.97
CA VAL A 56 -8.84 9.93 9.43
C VAL A 56 -8.11 8.93 10.31
N HIS A 57 -8.88 8.22 11.15
CA HIS A 57 -8.36 7.09 11.90
C HIS A 57 -7.79 6.02 10.94
N PRO A 58 -6.67 5.33 11.27
CA PRO A 58 -6.07 4.30 10.41
C PRO A 58 -7.05 3.22 9.93
N ARG A 59 -8.02 2.85 10.77
CA ARG A 59 -9.14 1.96 10.40
C ARG A 59 -9.93 2.48 9.21
N GLU A 60 -10.34 3.75 9.21
CA GLU A 60 -11.13 4.33 8.13
C GLU A 60 -10.33 4.37 6.81
N PHE A 61 -9.03 4.67 6.89
CA PHE A 61 -8.12 4.56 5.74
C PHE A 61 -8.08 3.13 5.18
N ALA A 62 -7.88 2.14 6.03
CA ALA A 62 -7.82 0.74 5.62
C ALA A 62 -9.16 0.25 5.03
N GLU A 63 -10.28 0.59 5.66
CA GLU A 63 -11.62 0.21 5.16
C GLU A 63 -11.96 0.88 3.82
N THR A 64 -11.59 2.15 3.64
CA THR A 64 -11.76 2.85 2.36
C THR A 64 -10.89 2.23 1.27
N THR A 65 -9.65 1.85 1.62
CA THR A 65 -8.73 1.15 0.71
C THR A 65 -9.30 -0.20 0.29
N MET A 66 -9.77 -1.02 1.25
CA MET A 66 -10.40 -2.32 0.99
C MET A 66 -11.61 -2.17 0.07
N ALA A 67 -12.52 -1.25 0.39
CA ALA A 67 -13.72 -1.01 -0.40
C ALA A 67 -13.40 -0.59 -1.84
N THR A 68 -12.39 0.27 -2.02
CA THR A 68 -11.95 0.68 -3.36
C THR A 68 -11.35 -0.51 -4.13
N ALA A 69 -10.50 -1.30 -3.47
CA ALA A 69 -9.83 -2.45 -4.07
C ALA A 69 -10.80 -3.59 -4.45
N ALA A 70 -11.91 -3.73 -3.72
CA ALA A 70 -12.99 -4.66 -4.04
C ALA A 70 -13.81 -4.26 -5.28
N LEU A 71 -13.67 -3.01 -5.75
CA LEU A 71 -14.35 -2.48 -6.94
C LEU A 71 -13.40 -2.44 -8.14
N ASP A 72 -12.20 -1.91 -7.93
CA ASP A 72 -11.09 -1.87 -8.88
C ASP A 72 -9.77 -2.13 -8.13
N PRO A 73 -9.16 -3.32 -8.31
CA PRO A 73 -7.90 -3.68 -7.68
C PRO A 73 -6.78 -2.65 -7.86
N ALA A 74 -6.65 -2.06 -9.05
CA ALA A 74 -5.59 -1.10 -9.33
C ALA A 74 -5.82 0.22 -8.60
N ALA A 75 -7.06 0.72 -8.62
CA ALA A 75 -7.43 1.94 -7.90
C ALA A 75 -7.22 1.77 -6.40
N GLY A 76 -7.70 0.66 -5.82
CA GLY A 76 -7.51 0.38 -4.40
C GLY A 76 -6.05 0.20 -3.99
N TRP A 77 -5.23 -0.43 -4.84
CA TRP A 77 -3.78 -0.49 -4.63
C TRP A 77 -3.16 0.90 -4.60
N ILE A 78 -3.55 1.79 -5.51
CA ILE A 78 -3.08 3.17 -5.53
C ILE A 78 -3.54 3.95 -4.30
N VAL A 79 -4.78 3.75 -3.81
CA VAL A 79 -5.20 4.32 -2.51
C VAL A 79 -4.28 3.85 -1.39
N GLY A 80 -3.98 2.54 -1.33
CA GLY A 80 -3.13 1.95 -0.30
C GLY A 80 -1.67 2.42 -0.33
N VAL A 81 -1.12 2.69 -1.52
CA VAL A 81 0.27 3.14 -1.70
C VAL A 81 0.37 4.65 -1.72
N VAL A 82 -0.24 5.32 -2.69
CA VAL A 82 -0.17 6.79 -2.85
C VAL A 82 -0.81 7.49 -1.65
N GLY A 83 -1.89 6.93 -1.08
CA GLY A 83 -2.59 7.50 0.07
C GLY A 83 -1.80 7.45 1.38
N VAL A 84 -0.69 6.71 1.47
CA VAL A 84 0.18 6.70 2.67
C VAL A 84 1.29 7.73 2.62
N HIS A 85 1.64 8.26 1.44
CA HIS A 85 2.70 9.26 1.32
C HIS A 85 2.37 10.58 2.03
N PRO A 86 1.13 11.10 2.01
CA PRO A 86 0.74 12.27 2.81
C PRO A 86 0.93 12.08 4.32
N TYR A 87 0.81 10.84 4.83
CA TYR A 87 1.08 10.54 6.23
C TYR A 87 2.56 10.75 6.59
N GLN A 88 3.48 10.33 5.73
CA GLN A 88 4.91 10.58 5.96
C GLN A 88 5.26 12.07 5.84
N LEU A 89 4.68 12.74 4.86
CA LEU A 89 4.94 14.14 4.58
C LEU A 89 4.51 15.06 5.73
N ALA A 90 3.57 14.62 6.58
CA ALA A 90 3.11 15.36 7.76
C ALA A 90 4.23 15.68 8.77
N TYR A 91 5.28 14.84 8.83
CA TYR A 91 6.43 15.03 9.73
C TYR A 91 7.76 15.17 8.98
N ALA A 92 7.70 15.52 7.68
CA ALA A 92 8.86 16.01 6.94
C ALA A 92 9.15 17.49 7.27
N ASP A 93 10.19 18.06 6.67
CA ASP A 93 10.42 19.51 6.77
C ASP A 93 9.19 20.28 6.24
N PRO A 94 8.61 21.23 6.99
CA PRO A 94 7.39 21.93 6.58
C PRO A 94 7.49 22.61 5.21
N ARG A 95 8.71 22.97 4.76
CA ARG A 95 8.95 23.58 3.45
C ARG A 95 8.58 22.63 2.31
N VAL A 96 8.86 21.34 2.41
CA VAL A 96 8.57 20.40 1.31
C VAL A 96 7.06 20.16 1.17
N ALA A 97 6.32 20.05 2.28
CA ALA A 97 4.86 19.95 2.23
C ALA A 97 4.21 21.21 1.63
N ALA A 98 4.73 22.38 2.00
CA ALA A 98 4.27 23.66 1.45
C ALA A 98 4.54 23.79 -0.04
N GLU A 99 5.62 23.20 -0.56
CA GLU A 99 5.92 23.16 -2.00
C GLU A 99 5.01 22.19 -2.76
N ILE A 100 4.78 20.99 -2.22
CA ILE A 100 4.00 19.94 -2.89
C ILE A 100 2.54 20.36 -3.05
N TRP A 101 1.96 20.96 -2.02
CA TRP A 101 0.54 21.33 -1.98
C TRP A 101 0.29 22.84 -2.12
N ALA A 102 1.26 23.59 -2.66
CA ALA A 102 1.15 25.05 -2.85
C ALA A 102 -0.05 25.43 -3.73
N ASP A 103 -0.17 24.76 -4.88
CA ASP A 103 -1.13 25.10 -5.94
C ASP A 103 -2.31 24.14 -5.99
N ASP A 104 -2.08 22.86 -5.70
CA ASP A 104 -3.10 21.79 -5.72
C ASP A 104 -2.92 20.84 -4.52
N VAL A 105 -3.92 20.82 -3.63
CA VAL A 105 -3.95 19.91 -2.47
C VAL A 105 -4.16 18.45 -2.86
N ASP A 106 -4.61 18.18 -4.09
CA ASP A 106 -4.74 16.85 -4.69
C ASP A 106 -3.48 16.46 -5.50
N THR A 107 -2.34 17.13 -5.28
CA THR A 107 -1.03 16.70 -5.82
C THR A 107 -0.61 15.37 -5.18
N TRP A 108 -0.35 14.36 -6.02
CA TRP A 108 0.00 13.01 -5.59
C TRP A 108 1.51 12.76 -5.64
N MET A 109 1.95 11.87 -4.74
CA MET A 109 3.33 11.41 -4.67
C MET A 109 3.39 9.93 -5.02
N ALA A 110 4.35 9.52 -5.84
CA ALA A 110 4.70 8.12 -6.03
C ALA A 110 5.78 7.68 -5.03
N SER A 111 6.14 6.40 -5.04
CA SER A 111 7.34 5.86 -4.39
C SER A 111 8.00 4.81 -5.32
N PRO A 112 9.06 4.05 -4.96
CA PRO A 112 9.15 3.22 -3.75
C PRO A 112 10.20 3.62 -2.72
N TYR A 113 10.06 3.08 -1.50
CA TYR A 113 11.01 3.25 -0.40
C TYR A 113 12.23 2.31 -0.45
N ALA A 114 12.31 1.40 -1.42
CA ALA A 114 13.46 0.51 -1.56
C ALA A 114 14.73 1.35 -1.87
N PRO A 115 15.86 1.13 -1.18
CA PRO A 115 17.06 1.94 -1.32
C PRO A 115 17.87 1.57 -2.57
N GLN A 116 17.34 1.85 -3.76
CA GLN A 116 17.91 1.43 -5.06
C GLN A 116 18.78 2.51 -5.74
N GLY A 117 18.94 3.67 -5.12
CA GLY A 117 19.84 4.73 -5.58
C GLY A 117 20.82 5.17 -4.51
N VAL A 118 21.73 6.07 -4.89
CA VAL A 118 22.76 6.62 -4.00
C VAL A 118 22.65 8.12 -3.93
N ALA A 119 22.54 8.64 -2.70
CA ALA A 119 22.57 10.06 -2.39
C ALA A 119 24.01 10.46 -2.01
N LYS A 120 24.72 11.13 -2.91
CA LYS A 120 26.07 11.64 -2.67
C LYS A 120 25.99 13.03 -2.02
N PRO A 121 26.57 13.26 -0.84
CA PRO A 121 26.59 14.58 -0.21
C PRO A 121 27.28 15.63 -1.09
N VAL A 122 26.65 16.79 -1.20
CA VAL A 122 27.19 18.01 -1.82
C VAL A 122 26.79 19.23 -0.97
N ASP A 123 27.27 20.42 -1.32
CA ASP A 123 26.87 21.63 -0.59
C ASP A 123 25.34 21.84 -0.68
N GLY A 124 24.70 22.07 0.46
CA GLY A 124 23.25 22.28 0.58
C GLY A 124 22.34 21.04 0.40
N GLY A 125 22.88 19.85 0.10
CA GLY A 125 22.05 18.66 -0.12
C GLY A 125 22.79 17.47 -0.72
N TYR A 126 22.17 16.84 -1.71
CA TYR A 126 22.66 15.60 -2.31
C TYR A 126 22.59 15.64 -3.83
N LEU A 127 23.59 15.06 -4.49
CA LEU A 127 23.46 14.62 -5.87
C LEU A 127 22.93 13.18 -5.88
N PHE A 128 21.79 12.97 -6.53
CA PHE A 128 21.04 11.73 -6.43
C PHE A 128 20.95 11.01 -7.78
N ASN A 129 21.23 9.71 -7.74
CA ASN A 129 21.25 8.84 -8.91
C ASN A 129 20.66 7.47 -8.58
N GLY A 130 19.92 6.88 -9.51
CA GLY A 130 19.46 5.50 -9.37
C GLY A 130 18.36 5.11 -10.34
N ARG A 131 17.94 3.85 -10.23
CA ARG A 131 16.78 3.31 -10.93
C ARG A 131 15.94 2.53 -9.92
N TRP A 132 14.68 2.89 -9.81
CA TRP A 132 13.72 2.21 -8.95
C TRP A 132 12.68 1.48 -9.77
N GLN A 133 12.20 0.36 -9.24
CA GLN A 133 11.13 -0.44 -9.83
C GLN A 133 9.86 -0.30 -8.99
N PHE A 134 8.71 -0.69 -9.53
CA PHE A 134 7.44 -0.74 -8.78
C PHE A 134 6.88 0.62 -8.33
N SER A 135 7.05 1.68 -9.14
CA SER A 135 6.53 3.02 -8.82
C SER A 135 5.02 3.12 -9.07
N SER A 136 4.22 2.60 -8.13
CA SER A 136 2.76 2.50 -8.30
C SER A 136 2.08 3.87 -8.46
N GLY A 137 1.25 4.02 -9.49
CA GLY A 137 0.54 5.27 -9.79
C GLY A 137 1.40 6.39 -10.37
N THR A 138 2.65 6.10 -10.76
CA THR A 138 3.64 7.14 -11.11
C THR A 138 3.24 8.02 -12.30
N ASP A 139 2.42 7.51 -13.22
CA ASP A 139 1.88 8.31 -14.34
C ASP A 139 1.00 9.48 -13.87
N HIS A 140 0.44 9.38 -12.66
CA HIS A 140 -0.53 10.32 -12.07
C HIS A 140 0.04 11.10 -10.88
N CYS A 141 1.35 11.02 -10.66
CA CYS A 141 2.04 11.68 -9.56
C CYS A 141 3.00 12.76 -10.07
N ASP A 142 2.93 13.94 -9.48
CA ASP A 142 3.80 15.07 -9.79
C ASP A 142 5.05 15.12 -8.90
N TRP A 143 5.08 14.29 -7.86
CA TRP A 143 6.19 14.13 -6.94
C TRP A 143 6.47 12.65 -6.65
N ILE A 144 7.63 12.36 -6.08
CA ILE A 144 8.02 11.00 -5.72
C ILE A 144 8.87 10.98 -4.44
N ILE A 145 8.69 9.93 -3.64
CA ILE A 145 9.53 9.63 -2.47
C ILE A 145 10.33 8.35 -2.74
N LEU A 146 11.65 8.47 -2.83
CA LEU A 146 12.54 7.37 -3.21
C LEU A 146 13.50 7.00 -2.08
N GLY A 147 13.63 5.70 -1.82
CA GLY A 147 14.67 5.20 -0.92
C GLY A 147 16.06 5.35 -1.53
N ALA A 148 17.03 5.78 -0.74
CA ALA A 148 18.42 5.93 -1.14
C ALA A 148 19.38 5.36 -0.10
N MET A 149 20.51 4.84 -0.55
CA MET A 149 21.68 4.65 0.29
C MET A 149 22.44 5.97 0.38
N LEU A 150 22.83 6.39 1.59
CA LEU A 150 23.73 7.52 1.77
C LEU A 150 25.15 7.13 1.33
N GLY A 151 25.73 7.92 0.43
CA GLY A 151 27.11 7.74 -0.05
C GLY A 151 28.12 8.63 0.66
N ASP A 152 29.40 8.35 0.45
CA ASP A 152 30.51 9.27 0.74
C ASP A 152 30.66 10.36 -0.34
N ASP A 153 31.75 11.14 -0.27
CA ASP A 153 32.09 12.19 -1.24
C ASP A 153 32.34 11.67 -2.67
N LYS A 154 32.50 10.37 -2.85
CA LYS A 154 32.64 9.68 -4.14
C LYS A 154 31.34 8.99 -4.57
N GLY A 155 30.28 9.04 -3.76
CA GLY A 155 29.03 8.35 -4.03
C GLY A 155 29.13 6.83 -3.80
N ILE A 156 30.06 6.38 -2.95
CA ILE A 156 30.13 4.99 -2.51
C ILE A 156 29.26 4.86 -1.26
N PRO A 157 28.28 3.93 -1.23
CA PRO A 157 27.43 3.72 -0.06
C PRO A 157 28.22 3.52 1.23
N LEU A 158 27.80 4.20 2.31
CA LEU A 158 28.43 4.09 3.62
C LEU A 158 28.26 2.69 4.22
N MET A 159 29.20 2.30 5.09
CA MET A 159 29.16 1.09 5.90
C MET A 159 29.36 1.43 7.38
N PRO A 160 28.45 1.05 8.29
CA PRO A 160 27.19 0.36 8.04
C PRO A 160 26.21 1.20 7.19
N PRO A 161 25.28 0.55 6.45
CA PRO A 161 24.30 1.25 5.62
C PRO A 161 23.52 2.33 6.37
N GLN A 162 23.45 3.51 5.78
CA GLN A 162 22.54 4.57 6.17
C GLN A 162 21.62 4.86 4.99
N MET A 163 20.34 5.07 5.28
CA MET A 163 19.31 5.20 4.26
C MET A 163 18.58 6.53 4.41
N LEU A 164 18.21 7.12 3.28
CA LEU A 164 17.41 8.33 3.21
C LEU A 164 16.12 8.05 2.42
N HIS A 165 15.08 8.79 2.74
CA HIS A 165 13.94 9.00 1.84
C HIS A 165 14.13 10.35 1.15
N MET A 166 14.19 10.33 -0.17
CA MET A 166 14.47 11.48 -1.03
C MET A 166 13.18 11.94 -1.71
N ILE A 167 12.84 13.21 -1.62
CA ILE A 167 11.58 13.76 -2.17
C ILE A 167 11.90 14.62 -3.39
N LEU A 168 11.38 14.25 -4.56
CA LEU A 168 11.70 14.90 -5.84
C LEU A 168 10.44 15.27 -6.63
N PRO A 169 10.43 16.41 -7.34
CA PRO A 169 9.38 16.75 -8.29
C PRO A 169 9.54 15.97 -9.59
N ARG A 170 8.44 15.86 -10.35
CA ARG A 170 8.36 15.14 -11.63
C ARG A 170 9.48 15.45 -12.61
N LYS A 171 9.85 16.73 -12.71
CA LYS A 171 10.87 17.19 -13.65
C LYS A 171 12.27 16.60 -13.41
N ASP A 172 12.51 16.06 -12.21
CA ASP A 172 13.83 15.56 -11.79
C ASP A 172 13.95 14.03 -11.92
N TYR A 173 12.95 13.35 -12.49
CA TYR A 173 13.01 11.91 -12.78
C TYR A 173 12.29 11.55 -14.08
N GLN A 174 12.67 10.41 -14.66
CA GLN A 174 12.06 9.85 -15.86
C GLN A 174 11.28 8.58 -15.51
N ILE A 175 10.05 8.44 -16.02
CA ILE A 175 9.37 7.15 -16.08
C ILE A 175 9.93 6.33 -17.25
N VAL A 176 10.25 5.07 -16.99
CA VAL A 176 10.58 4.11 -18.04
C VAL A 176 9.29 3.49 -18.58
N GLU A 177 8.90 3.88 -19.78
CA GLU A 177 7.74 3.29 -20.44
C GLU A 177 7.91 1.78 -20.64
N ASP A 178 6.78 1.05 -20.70
CA ASP A 178 6.69 -0.40 -20.90
C ASP A 178 7.38 -1.29 -19.83
N SER A 179 7.96 -0.73 -18.77
CA SER A 179 8.62 -1.54 -17.73
C SER A 179 7.64 -2.29 -16.81
N TRP A 180 6.33 -2.03 -16.92
CA TRP A 180 5.26 -2.67 -16.14
C TRP A 180 4.40 -3.64 -16.96
N ASN A 181 5.03 -4.60 -17.65
CA ASN A 181 4.32 -5.66 -18.34
C ASN A 181 4.19 -6.92 -17.47
N VAL A 182 3.15 -6.95 -16.63
CA VAL A 182 2.95 -7.98 -15.60
C VAL A 182 1.61 -8.71 -15.75
N VAL A 183 1.44 -9.81 -15.02
CA VAL A 183 0.23 -10.66 -15.09
C VAL A 183 -0.95 -10.11 -14.30
N GLY A 184 -0.75 -9.27 -13.29
CA GLY A 184 -1.80 -8.73 -12.41
C GLY A 184 -1.38 -7.37 -11.87
N LEU A 185 -2.32 -6.62 -11.29
CA LEU A 185 -2.17 -5.21 -10.94
C LEU A 185 -1.63 -4.38 -12.12
N ARG A 186 -2.05 -4.71 -13.35
CA ARG A 186 -1.57 -4.03 -14.55
C ARG A 186 -1.95 -2.54 -14.55
N GLY A 187 -3.17 -2.23 -14.14
CA GLY A 187 -3.69 -0.86 -14.08
C GLY A 187 -3.02 0.05 -13.06
N THR A 188 -2.14 -0.46 -12.18
CA THR A 188 -1.41 0.41 -11.25
C THR A 188 -0.33 1.22 -11.94
N GLY A 189 0.11 0.81 -13.14
CA GLY A 189 1.21 1.46 -13.85
C GLY A 189 2.45 1.58 -12.96
N SER A 190 2.83 0.51 -12.25
CA SER A 190 3.97 0.49 -11.31
C SER A 190 5.32 0.48 -12.03
N LYS A 191 5.50 1.41 -12.97
CA LYS A 191 6.65 1.53 -13.86
C LYS A 191 7.93 1.83 -13.08
N ASP A 192 9.05 1.65 -13.74
CA ASP A 192 10.36 2.00 -13.23
C ASP A 192 10.54 3.52 -13.37
N VAL A 193 11.35 4.09 -12.47
CA VAL A 193 11.78 5.48 -12.55
C VAL A 193 13.29 5.57 -12.51
N ILE A 194 13.87 6.53 -13.23
CA ILE A 194 15.30 6.80 -13.26
C ILE A 194 15.53 8.24 -12.81
N VAL A 195 16.48 8.41 -11.89
CA VAL A 195 17.01 9.71 -11.48
C VAL A 195 18.45 9.79 -11.97
N SER A 196 18.81 10.87 -12.64
CA SER A 196 20.16 11.09 -13.16
C SER A 196 20.64 12.49 -12.79
N ASP A 197 21.67 12.54 -11.94
CA ASP A 197 22.34 13.75 -11.46
C ASP A 197 21.39 14.85 -10.94
N ALA A 198 20.32 14.43 -10.24
CA ALA A 198 19.37 15.36 -9.66
C ALA A 198 19.92 15.94 -8.35
N PHE A 199 19.89 17.26 -8.21
CA PHE A 199 20.16 17.91 -6.92
C PHE A 199 18.92 17.86 -6.03
N VAL A 200 19.04 17.24 -4.85
CA VAL A 200 18.00 17.20 -3.82
C VAL A 200 18.46 18.00 -2.62
N PRO A 201 17.81 19.13 -2.29
CA PRO A 201 18.20 19.92 -1.13
C PRO A 201 17.93 19.16 0.17
N ALA A 202 18.73 19.41 1.20
CA ALA A 202 18.67 18.63 2.46
C ALA A 202 17.27 18.60 3.11
N TYR A 203 16.48 19.66 2.96
CA TYR A 203 15.12 19.75 3.52
C TYR A 203 14.08 18.86 2.81
N ARG A 204 14.41 18.33 1.63
CA ARG A 204 13.59 17.32 0.92
C ARG A 204 14.08 15.90 1.18
N THR A 205 14.73 15.68 2.33
CA THR A 205 15.22 14.36 2.73
C THR A 205 14.78 14.02 4.14
N MET A 206 14.63 12.73 4.41
CA MET A 206 14.36 12.20 5.75
C MET A 206 15.29 11.04 6.03
N ASP A 207 15.81 10.95 7.26
CA ASP A 207 16.55 9.78 7.72
C ASP A 207 15.61 8.59 7.88
N ALA A 208 15.82 7.52 7.12
CA ALA A 208 14.92 6.38 7.10
C ALA A 208 14.92 5.58 8.42
N THR A 209 16.03 5.60 9.17
CA THR A 209 16.12 4.98 10.51
C THR A 209 15.24 5.75 11.49
N LYS A 210 15.34 7.09 11.48
CA LYS A 210 14.48 7.95 12.31
C LYS A 210 13.00 7.84 11.96
N VAL A 211 12.66 7.62 10.68
CA VAL A 211 11.28 7.32 10.26
C VAL A 211 10.82 5.98 10.84
N MET A 212 11.67 4.95 10.83
CA MET A 212 11.34 3.61 11.30
C MET A 212 11.14 3.55 12.82
N ASP A 213 12.00 4.21 13.59
CA ASP A 213 12.00 4.13 15.06
C ASP A 213 11.12 5.21 15.76
N GLY A 214 10.49 6.09 14.99
CA GLY A 214 9.61 7.13 15.50
C GLY A 214 10.31 8.45 15.85
N THR A 215 11.63 8.55 15.72
CA THR A 215 12.39 9.75 16.07
C THR A 215 12.03 10.93 15.18
N ALA A 216 11.80 10.71 13.88
CA ALA A 216 11.43 11.77 12.95
C ALA A 216 10.10 12.44 13.36
N GLN A 217 9.10 11.65 13.74
CA GLN A 217 7.81 12.14 14.24
C GLN A 217 7.97 12.99 15.50
N ARG A 218 8.82 12.55 16.44
CA ARG A 218 9.11 13.28 17.70
C ARG A 218 9.87 14.58 17.45
N GLU A 219 10.89 14.57 16.60
CA GLU A 219 11.67 15.75 16.24
C GLU A 219 10.82 16.79 15.49
N ALA A 220 9.86 16.35 14.69
CA ALA A 220 8.88 17.21 14.03
C ALA A 220 7.80 17.76 14.99
N GLY A 221 7.76 17.30 16.25
CA GLY A 221 6.82 17.79 17.26
C GLY A 221 5.38 17.33 17.05
N MET A 222 5.15 16.19 16.40
CA MET A 222 3.81 15.64 16.17
C MET A 222 3.12 15.33 17.51
N THR A 223 1.82 15.63 17.61
CA THR A 223 1.02 15.37 18.83
C THR A 223 -0.22 14.53 18.56
N GLU A 224 -0.68 14.53 17.32
CA GLU A 224 -1.84 13.79 16.84
C GLU A 224 -1.50 12.29 16.83
N PRO A 225 -2.32 11.43 17.46
CA PRO A 225 -2.03 10.00 17.52
C PRO A 225 -1.82 9.35 16.15
N LEU A 226 -2.54 9.83 15.13
CA LEU A 226 -2.34 9.40 13.75
C LEU A 226 -0.87 9.56 13.33
N TYR A 227 -0.29 10.75 13.48
CA TYR A 227 1.07 11.08 13.05
C TYR A 227 2.17 10.52 13.96
N LEU A 228 1.79 9.89 15.07
CA LEU A 228 2.68 9.16 15.97
C LEU A 228 2.60 7.63 15.79
N MET A 229 1.74 7.13 14.88
CA MET A 229 1.70 5.71 14.53
C MET A 229 3.08 5.21 14.05
N PRO A 230 3.46 3.95 14.30
CA PRO A 230 4.69 3.38 13.74
C PRO A 230 4.65 3.30 12.21
N TRP A 231 5.77 3.64 11.55
CA TRP A 231 5.93 3.48 10.10
C TRP A 231 5.72 2.02 9.64
N SER A 232 6.23 1.06 10.43
CA SER A 232 6.03 -0.38 10.20
C SER A 232 4.58 -0.85 10.35
N THR A 233 3.69 -0.02 10.88
CA THR A 233 2.24 -0.24 10.86
C THR A 233 1.60 0.46 9.66
N MET A 234 1.84 1.76 9.48
CA MET A 234 1.11 2.58 8.49
C MET A 234 1.46 2.25 7.04
N PHE A 235 2.75 2.09 6.70
CA PHE A 235 3.14 1.80 5.32
C PHE A 235 2.60 0.44 4.83
N PRO A 236 2.73 -0.67 5.59
CA PRO A 236 2.12 -1.93 5.22
C PRO A 236 0.59 -1.96 5.26
N LEU A 237 -0.05 -1.10 6.08
CA LEU A 237 -1.50 -1.11 6.26
C LEU A 237 -2.24 -0.93 4.94
N GLY A 238 -1.89 0.09 4.16
CA GLY A 238 -2.56 0.39 2.89
C GLY A 238 -2.38 -0.72 1.85
N ILE A 239 -1.16 -1.25 1.71
CA ILE A 239 -0.83 -2.34 0.78
C ILE A 239 -1.59 -3.63 1.13
N SER A 240 -1.66 -3.94 2.43
CA SER A 240 -2.36 -5.13 2.93
C SER A 240 -3.87 -4.98 2.83
N ALA A 241 -4.39 -3.79 3.16
CA ALA A 241 -5.80 -3.46 3.03
C ALA A 241 -6.25 -3.56 1.57
N ALA A 242 -5.46 -3.05 0.63
CA ALA A 242 -5.72 -3.22 -0.80
C ALA A 242 -5.78 -4.71 -1.16
N THR A 243 -4.78 -5.49 -0.76
CA THR A 243 -4.71 -6.93 -1.10
C THR A 243 -5.89 -7.72 -0.51
N ILE A 244 -6.31 -7.42 0.72
CA ILE A 244 -7.51 -8.02 1.34
C ILE A 244 -8.79 -7.56 0.62
N GLY A 245 -8.89 -6.29 0.24
CA GLY A 245 -10.03 -5.79 -0.54
C GLY A 245 -10.13 -6.43 -1.92
N ILE A 246 -9.01 -6.72 -2.59
CA ILE A 246 -9.00 -7.51 -3.83
C ILE A 246 -9.57 -8.91 -3.58
N ALA A 247 -9.25 -9.54 -2.44
CA ALA A 247 -9.83 -10.82 -2.05
C ALA A 247 -11.34 -10.73 -1.77
N GLU A 248 -11.81 -9.66 -1.10
CA GLU A 248 -13.24 -9.37 -0.93
C GLU A 248 -13.95 -9.21 -2.28
N GLY A 249 -13.32 -8.50 -3.23
CA GLY A 249 -13.80 -8.36 -4.61
C GLY A 249 -13.83 -9.69 -5.38
N ALA A 250 -12.82 -10.55 -5.18
CA ALA A 250 -12.78 -11.89 -5.76
C ALA A 250 -13.95 -12.75 -5.26
N LEU A 251 -14.23 -12.74 -3.95
CA LEU A 251 -15.35 -13.44 -3.35
C LEU A 251 -16.68 -12.92 -3.90
N ALA A 252 -16.85 -11.61 -4.00
CA ALA A 252 -18.05 -11.01 -4.58
C ALA A 252 -18.25 -11.43 -6.04
N ALA A 253 -17.20 -11.34 -6.87
CA ALA A 253 -17.23 -11.78 -8.27
C ALA A 253 -17.53 -13.28 -8.42
N HIS A 254 -17.00 -14.09 -7.51
CA HIS A 254 -17.29 -15.53 -7.45
C HIS A 254 -18.76 -15.78 -7.13
N LEU A 255 -19.29 -15.17 -6.06
CA LEU A 255 -20.69 -15.33 -5.66
C LEU A 255 -21.66 -14.92 -6.78
N ASP A 256 -21.38 -13.81 -7.46
CA ASP A 256 -22.19 -13.34 -8.58
C ASP A 256 -22.17 -14.34 -9.74
N TYR A 257 -21.00 -14.88 -10.06
CA TYR A 257 -20.83 -15.89 -11.10
C TYR A 257 -21.48 -17.24 -10.76
N GLN A 258 -21.45 -17.68 -9.49
CA GLN A 258 -22.03 -18.95 -9.08
C GLN A 258 -23.56 -18.91 -8.95
N ARG A 259 -24.16 -17.73 -8.74
CA ARG A 259 -25.60 -17.57 -8.40
C ARG A 259 -26.54 -18.32 -9.34
N GLU A 260 -26.24 -18.29 -10.64
CA GLU A 260 -27.06 -18.91 -11.70
C GLU A 260 -26.34 -20.10 -12.35
N ARG A 261 -25.16 -20.48 -11.87
CA ARG A 261 -24.34 -21.50 -12.51
C ARG A 261 -24.89 -22.90 -12.27
N VAL A 262 -24.91 -23.67 -13.35
CA VAL A 262 -25.18 -25.11 -13.33
C VAL A 262 -23.89 -25.86 -13.68
N GLY A 263 -23.53 -26.84 -12.87
CA GLY A 263 -22.36 -27.69 -13.07
C GLY A 263 -22.50 -28.61 -14.28
N ALA A 264 -21.39 -29.26 -14.67
CA ALA A 264 -21.36 -30.13 -15.86
C ALA A 264 -22.34 -31.32 -15.77
N THR A 265 -22.70 -31.74 -14.56
CA THR A 265 -23.65 -32.82 -14.28
C THR A 265 -25.11 -32.36 -14.17
N GLY A 266 -25.40 -31.08 -14.41
CA GLY A 266 -26.75 -30.50 -14.32
C GLY A 266 -27.17 -30.01 -12.92
N THR A 267 -26.32 -30.20 -11.90
CA THR A 267 -26.58 -29.69 -10.54
C THR A 267 -26.37 -28.18 -10.50
N ALA A 268 -27.34 -27.42 -9.98
CA ALA A 268 -27.14 -26.00 -9.71
C ALA A 268 -26.09 -25.85 -8.60
N ILE A 269 -25.13 -24.93 -8.76
CA ILE A 269 -24.00 -24.82 -7.83
C ILE A 269 -24.45 -24.45 -6.41
N LYS A 270 -25.53 -23.70 -6.27
CA LYS A 270 -26.14 -23.39 -4.97
C LYS A 270 -26.60 -24.63 -4.19
N ASP A 271 -26.80 -25.76 -4.89
CA ASP A 271 -27.21 -27.05 -4.31
C ASP A 271 -26.00 -28.02 -4.18
N ASP A 272 -24.79 -27.59 -4.56
CA ASP A 272 -23.55 -28.36 -4.42
C ASP A 272 -22.91 -28.10 -3.05
N PRO A 273 -22.95 -29.07 -2.11
CA PRO A 273 -22.44 -28.85 -0.76
C PRO A 273 -20.92 -28.65 -0.71
N TYR A 274 -20.17 -29.15 -1.69
CA TYR A 274 -18.71 -29.03 -1.71
C TYR A 274 -18.28 -27.63 -2.14
N VAL A 275 -18.96 -27.05 -3.14
CA VAL A 275 -18.71 -25.68 -3.56
C VAL A 275 -19.19 -24.70 -2.51
N MET A 276 -20.39 -24.91 -1.94
CA MET A 276 -20.92 -24.03 -0.90
C MET A 276 -20.08 -24.06 0.38
N HIS A 277 -19.49 -25.20 0.74
CA HIS A 277 -18.53 -25.30 1.84
C HIS A 277 -17.28 -24.44 1.57
N ALA A 278 -16.67 -24.58 0.40
CA ALA A 278 -15.47 -23.81 0.04
C ALA A 278 -15.73 -22.29 0.01
N ILE A 279 -16.92 -21.87 -0.46
CA ILE A 279 -17.35 -20.47 -0.38
C ILE A 279 -17.43 -20.00 1.06
N GLY A 280 -18.03 -20.79 1.95
CA GLY A 280 -18.16 -20.46 3.37
C GLY A 280 -16.81 -20.35 4.08
N GLU A 281 -15.89 -21.28 3.81
CA GLU A 281 -14.54 -21.28 4.37
C GLU A 281 -13.74 -20.06 3.89
N ALA A 282 -13.73 -19.79 2.58
CA ALA A 282 -13.06 -18.63 2.02
C ALA A 282 -13.63 -17.30 2.55
N ALA A 283 -14.96 -17.20 2.71
CA ALA A 283 -15.61 -16.03 3.29
C ALA A 283 -15.17 -15.81 4.75
N ALA A 284 -15.08 -16.87 5.55
CA ALA A 284 -14.61 -16.80 6.92
C ALA A 284 -13.14 -16.36 7.00
N ASP A 285 -12.28 -16.89 6.13
CA ASP A 285 -10.84 -16.59 6.12
C ASP A 285 -10.54 -15.17 5.63
N ILE A 286 -11.24 -14.68 4.60
CA ILE A 286 -11.14 -13.28 4.15
C ILE A 286 -11.64 -12.34 5.25
N ASN A 287 -12.75 -12.67 5.93
CA ASN A 287 -13.23 -11.88 7.05
C ASN A 287 -12.23 -11.86 8.21
N ALA A 288 -11.63 -13.01 8.57
CA ALA A 288 -10.61 -13.09 9.61
C ALA A 288 -9.39 -12.22 9.26
N ALA A 289 -8.92 -12.25 8.01
CA ALA A 289 -7.85 -11.38 7.53
C ALA A 289 -8.19 -9.90 7.70
N ARG A 290 -9.39 -9.48 7.29
CA ARG A 290 -9.89 -8.10 7.49
C ARG A 290 -9.85 -7.70 8.96
N GLN A 291 -10.47 -8.50 9.83
CA GLN A 291 -10.60 -8.16 11.25
C GLN A 291 -9.25 -8.13 11.96
N GLU A 292 -8.36 -9.08 11.67
CA GLU A 292 -7.01 -9.12 12.25
C GLU A 292 -6.18 -7.89 11.87
N LEU A 293 -6.23 -7.46 10.60
CA LEU A 293 -5.50 -6.27 10.15
C LEU A 293 -6.03 -5.00 10.83
N LEU A 294 -7.36 -4.84 10.87
CA LEU A 294 -7.99 -3.65 11.46
C LEU A 294 -7.83 -3.59 12.98
N ALA A 295 -8.02 -4.72 13.67
CA ALA A 295 -7.82 -4.79 15.13
C ALA A 295 -6.35 -4.53 15.51
N ASN A 296 -5.40 -4.95 14.67
CA ASN A 296 -4.00 -4.61 14.89
C ASN A 296 -3.75 -3.10 14.76
N ALA A 297 -4.33 -2.43 13.75
CA ALA A 297 -4.21 -0.98 13.60
C ALA A 297 -4.84 -0.23 14.78
N ASP A 298 -6.05 -0.61 15.20
CA ASP A 298 -6.74 -0.03 16.36
C ASP A 298 -5.91 -0.18 17.64
N ARG A 299 -5.42 -1.38 17.93
CA ARG A 299 -4.62 -1.63 19.14
C ARG A 299 -3.39 -0.74 19.20
N ILE A 300 -2.67 -0.59 18.08
CA ILE A 300 -1.48 0.26 18.01
C ILE A 300 -1.87 1.74 18.16
N TYR A 301 -2.96 2.16 17.53
CA TYR A 301 -3.47 3.52 17.67
C TYR A 301 -3.86 3.83 19.12
N ASP A 302 -4.58 2.94 19.80
CA ASP A 302 -4.97 3.10 21.20
C ASP A 302 -3.76 3.21 22.13
N MET A 303 -2.68 2.45 21.87
CA MET A 303 -1.43 2.58 22.61
C MET A 303 -0.84 3.98 22.45
N VAL A 304 -0.71 4.45 21.21
CA VAL A 304 -0.16 5.77 20.89
C VAL A 304 -1.03 6.89 21.47
N ALA A 305 -2.36 6.80 21.31
CA ALA A 305 -3.32 7.77 21.84
C ALA A 305 -3.31 7.85 23.38
N ALA A 306 -2.98 6.74 24.05
CA ALA A 306 -2.79 6.69 25.49
C ALA A 306 -1.39 7.19 25.94
N GLY A 307 -0.55 7.67 25.02
CA GLY A 307 0.82 8.13 25.31
C GLY A 307 1.78 6.99 25.63
N LYS A 308 1.46 5.74 25.26
CA LYS A 308 2.33 4.58 25.47
C LYS A 308 3.27 4.41 24.29
N GLU A 309 4.52 4.11 24.59
CA GLU A 309 5.48 3.69 23.57
C GLU A 309 5.05 2.35 22.95
N VAL A 310 5.14 2.26 21.61
CA VAL A 310 4.94 1.00 20.89
C VAL A 310 6.27 0.28 20.79
N SER A 311 6.45 -0.74 21.64
CA SER A 311 7.71 -1.48 21.70
C SER A 311 8.06 -2.16 20.37
N PHE A 312 9.33 -2.54 20.20
CA PHE A 312 9.73 -3.38 19.06
C PHE A 312 8.92 -4.69 19.01
N ALA A 313 8.66 -5.32 20.16
CA ALA A 313 7.89 -6.56 20.23
C ALA A 313 6.44 -6.37 19.74
N ASP A 314 5.81 -5.23 20.08
CA ASP A 314 4.47 -4.88 19.59
C ASP A 314 4.44 -4.66 18.08
N ARG A 315 5.46 -3.98 17.53
CA ARG A 315 5.62 -3.76 16.09
C ARG A 315 5.87 -5.09 15.36
N ALA A 316 6.74 -5.95 15.90
CA ALA A 316 7.03 -7.27 15.34
C ALA A 316 5.78 -8.17 15.30
N ALA A 317 5.02 -8.19 16.40
CA ALA A 317 3.74 -8.90 16.47
C ALA A 317 2.73 -8.35 15.44
N GLY A 318 2.63 -7.02 15.32
CA GLY A 318 1.76 -6.37 14.35
C GLY A 318 2.13 -6.68 12.90
N ARG A 319 3.42 -6.64 12.56
CA ARG A 319 3.94 -7.03 11.25
C ARG A 319 3.63 -8.49 10.94
N ARG A 320 3.83 -9.42 11.89
CA ARG A 320 3.44 -10.83 11.72
C ARG A 320 1.94 -10.99 11.44
N THR A 321 1.08 -10.31 12.20
CA THR A 321 -0.37 -10.33 12.02
C THR A 321 -0.76 -9.81 10.63
N GLN A 322 -0.19 -8.67 10.22
CA GLN A 322 -0.42 -8.10 8.90
C GLN A 322 -0.02 -9.08 7.77
N VAL A 323 1.18 -9.67 7.85
CA VAL A 323 1.62 -10.65 6.85
C VAL A 323 0.68 -11.85 6.83
N ARG A 324 0.30 -12.38 8.00
CA ARG A 324 -0.60 -13.55 8.07
C ARG A 324 -1.96 -13.25 7.44
N ALA A 325 -2.53 -12.08 7.70
CA ALA A 325 -3.82 -11.67 7.16
C ALA A 325 -3.83 -11.74 5.62
N VAL A 326 -2.79 -11.19 4.98
CA VAL A 326 -2.69 -11.19 3.51
C VAL A 326 -2.54 -12.60 2.95
N TRP A 327 -1.64 -13.41 3.52
CA TRP A 327 -1.48 -14.80 3.07
C TRP A 327 -2.75 -15.63 3.26
N ARG A 328 -3.50 -15.43 4.35
CA ARG A 328 -4.80 -16.08 4.57
C ARG A 328 -5.81 -15.67 3.49
N ALA A 329 -5.94 -14.38 3.21
CA ALA A 329 -6.88 -13.88 2.21
C ALA A 329 -6.57 -14.40 0.80
N VAL A 330 -5.28 -14.44 0.41
CA VAL A 330 -4.88 -14.94 -0.92
C VAL A 330 -5.19 -16.43 -1.06
N SER A 331 -4.86 -17.26 -0.07
CA SER A 331 -5.19 -18.69 -0.10
C SER A 331 -6.69 -18.95 -0.19
N ALA A 332 -7.52 -18.14 0.48
CA ALA A 332 -8.97 -18.22 0.35
C ALA A 332 -9.46 -17.91 -1.10
N VAL A 333 -8.81 -16.99 -1.80
CA VAL A 333 -9.10 -16.70 -3.21
C VAL A 333 -8.75 -17.89 -4.11
N ASP A 334 -7.64 -18.59 -3.85
CA ASP A 334 -7.29 -19.82 -4.58
C ASP A 334 -8.36 -20.91 -4.43
N GLU A 335 -8.88 -21.10 -3.22
CA GLU A 335 -9.90 -22.12 -2.96
C GLU A 335 -11.18 -21.89 -3.77
N ILE A 336 -11.64 -20.64 -3.87
CA ILE A 336 -12.83 -20.29 -4.67
C ILE A 336 -12.52 -20.29 -6.17
N PHE A 337 -11.35 -19.82 -6.59
CA PHE A 337 -10.98 -19.76 -8.01
C PHE A 337 -10.86 -21.16 -8.61
N ALA A 338 -10.20 -22.09 -7.91
CA ALA A 338 -10.06 -23.49 -8.31
C ALA A 338 -11.43 -24.20 -8.50
N ARG A 339 -12.48 -23.73 -7.82
CA ARG A 339 -13.84 -24.29 -7.87
C ARG A 339 -14.81 -23.48 -8.74
N SER A 340 -14.30 -22.53 -9.52
CA SER A 340 -15.12 -21.72 -10.42
C SER A 340 -15.36 -22.34 -11.80
N GLY A 341 -14.63 -23.42 -12.14
CA GLY A 341 -14.71 -24.07 -13.44
C GLY A 341 -14.07 -23.24 -14.56
N GLY A 342 -13.72 -23.90 -15.67
CA GLY A 342 -12.82 -23.33 -16.68
C GLY A 342 -13.27 -22.01 -17.34
N ASN A 343 -14.59 -21.75 -17.42
CA ASN A 343 -15.08 -20.49 -17.99
C ASN A 343 -14.78 -19.26 -17.12
N ALA A 344 -14.51 -19.43 -15.83
CA ALA A 344 -14.12 -18.33 -14.95
C ALA A 344 -12.74 -17.75 -15.29
N ALA A 345 -11.90 -18.51 -16.01
CA ALA A 345 -10.57 -18.09 -16.46
C ALA A 345 -10.60 -17.24 -17.75
N ARG A 346 -11.77 -17.01 -18.36
CA ARG A 346 -11.85 -16.21 -19.59
C ARG A 346 -11.64 -14.72 -19.29
N MET A 347 -11.00 -14.03 -20.22
CA MET A 347 -10.66 -12.60 -20.07
C MET A 347 -11.88 -11.67 -20.02
N ASP A 348 -13.03 -12.12 -20.51
CA ASP A 348 -14.32 -11.41 -20.41
C ASP A 348 -15.00 -11.58 -19.04
N LYS A 349 -14.38 -12.29 -18.10
CA LYS A 349 -14.85 -12.46 -16.72
C LYS A 349 -13.95 -11.71 -15.73
N PRO A 350 -14.53 -11.04 -14.71
CA PRO A 350 -13.76 -10.26 -13.75
C PRO A 350 -13.01 -11.12 -12.74
N LEU A 351 -13.49 -12.32 -12.42
CA LEU A 351 -12.95 -13.15 -11.33
C LEU A 351 -11.44 -13.46 -11.51
N GLN A 352 -11.03 -13.82 -12.73
CA GLN A 352 -9.62 -14.09 -13.02
C GLN A 352 -8.72 -12.86 -12.85
N ARG A 353 -9.25 -11.64 -13.04
CA ARG A 353 -8.49 -10.40 -12.80
C ARG A 353 -8.21 -10.23 -11.32
N TYR A 354 -9.24 -10.35 -10.46
CA TYR A 354 -9.03 -10.35 -9.01
C TYR A 354 -8.05 -11.44 -8.54
N TRP A 355 -8.14 -12.65 -9.09
CA TRP A 355 -7.20 -13.73 -8.79
C TRP A 355 -5.76 -13.37 -9.19
N ARG A 356 -5.52 -12.82 -10.38
CA ARG A 356 -4.16 -12.38 -10.78
C ARG A 356 -3.66 -11.22 -9.92
N ASP A 357 -4.53 -10.24 -9.65
CA ASP A 357 -4.19 -9.02 -8.94
C ASP A 357 -3.86 -9.29 -7.47
N VAL A 358 -4.59 -10.18 -6.80
CA VAL A 358 -4.32 -10.52 -5.39
C VAL A 358 -2.96 -11.22 -5.24
N HIS A 359 -2.58 -12.06 -6.21
CA HIS A 359 -1.27 -12.73 -6.23
C HIS A 359 -0.12 -11.75 -6.47
N VAL A 360 -0.28 -10.81 -7.41
CA VAL A 360 0.75 -9.78 -7.61
C VAL A 360 0.86 -8.88 -6.37
N GLY A 361 -0.26 -8.52 -5.72
CA GLY A 361 -0.26 -7.79 -4.47
C GLY A 361 0.48 -8.54 -3.35
N GLN A 362 0.25 -9.85 -3.23
CA GLN A 362 0.94 -10.71 -2.25
C GLN A 362 2.46 -10.71 -2.43
N MET A 363 2.99 -10.54 -3.64
CA MET A 363 4.44 -10.59 -3.90
C MET A 363 5.20 -9.34 -3.43
N HIS A 364 4.52 -8.29 -2.97
CA HIS A 364 5.19 -7.09 -2.44
C HIS A 364 6.09 -7.42 -1.24
N ALA A 365 7.26 -6.77 -1.14
CA ALA A 365 8.29 -7.08 -0.15
C ALA A 365 7.79 -7.05 1.32
N ILE A 366 6.81 -6.19 1.61
CA ILE A 366 6.18 -6.10 2.95
C ILE A 366 5.40 -7.37 3.35
N HIS A 367 5.09 -8.27 2.41
CA HIS A 367 4.42 -9.54 2.65
C HIS A 367 5.39 -10.73 2.80
N VAL A 368 6.71 -10.51 2.73
CA VAL A 368 7.71 -11.57 2.92
C VAL A 368 7.66 -12.08 4.37
N PRO A 369 7.33 -13.37 4.60
CA PRO A 369 7.01 -13.85 5.95
C PRO A 369 8.24 -14.21 6.79
N GLY A 370 9.30 -14.76 6.18
CA GLY A 370 10.37 -15.45 6.91
C GLY A 370 11.03 -14.62 8.02
N THR A 371 11.57 -13.45 7.68
CA THR A 371 12.25 -12.56 8.64
C THR A 371 11.29 -12.01 9.68
N THR A 372 10.11 -11.55 9.25
CA THR A 372 9.07 -10.99 10.12
C THR A 372 8.59 -12.00 11.17
N TYR A 373 8.35 -13.25 10.76
CA TYR A 373 7.91 -14.32 11.67
C TYR A 373 9.00 -14.71 12.66
N HIS A 374 10.25 -14.81 12.19
CA HIS A 374 11.39 -15.11 13.05
C HIS A 374 11.59 -14.02 14.11
N ALA A 375 11.60 -12.75 13.71
CA ALA A 375 11.77 -11.63 14.63
C ALA A 375 10.64 -11.58 15.69
N ALA A 376 9.39 -11.73 15.27
CA ALA A 376 8.25 -11.77 16.19
C ALA A 376 8.29 -12.96 17.18
N ALA A 377 8.78 -14.12 16.73
CA ALA A 377 8.95 -15.30 17.57
C ALA A 377 10.08 -15.09 18.60
N LEU A 378 11.23 -14.53 18.21
CA LEU A 378 12.30 -14.16 19.14
C LEU A 378 11.80 -13.18 20.20
N SER A 379 11.06 -12.14 19.79
CA SER A 379 10.48 -11.18 20.75
C SER A 379 9.51 -11.85 21.72
N SER A 380 8.75 -12.86 21.28
CA SER A 380 7.84 -13.64 22.15
C SER A 380 8.60 -14.52 23.15
N LEU A 381 9.87 -14.85 22.89
CA LEU A 381 10.77 -15.52 23.83
C LEU A 381 11.51 -14.55 24.76
N GLY A 382 11.27 -13.24 24.64
CA GLY A 382 12.02 -12.21 25.36
C GLY A 382 13.45 -12.02 24.82
N VAL A 383 13.72 -12.49 23.60
CA VAL A 383 15.03 -12.35 22.94
C VAL A 383 14.97 -11.17 21.98
N GLU A 384 15.91 -10.24 22.15
CA GLU A 384 16.07 -9.13 21.23
C GLU A 384 16.66 -9.65 19.90
N PRO A 385 15.99 -9.44 18.74
CA PRO A 385 16.57 -9.85 17.46
C PRO A 385 17.89 -9.12 17.23
N PRO A 386 18.91 -9.75 16.63
CA PRO A 386 20.15 -9.05 16.30
C PRO A 386 19.89 -7.92 15.30
N GLU A 387 20.78 -6.92 15.30
CA GLU A 387 20.79 -5.87 14.29
C GLU A 387 20.88 -6.43 12.86
N GLY A 388 20.30 -5.70 11.91
CA GLY A 388 20.32 -6.07 10.50
C GLY A 388 18.99 -6.66 9.99
N PRO A 389 19.01 -7.68 9.10
CA PRO A 389 17.82 -8.08 8.34
C PRO A 389 16.60 -8.52 9.16
N LEU A 390 16.79 -8.94 10.41
CA LEU A 390 15.69 -9.35 11.30
C LEU A 390 14.93 -8.17 11.91
N ARG A 391 15.51 -6.97 11.93
CA ARG A 391 14.83 -5.74 12.38
C ARG A 391 14.29 -4.91 11.21
N ALA A 392 14.61 -5.28 9.97
CA ALA A 392 14.17 -4.52 8.80
C ALA A 392 12.63 -4.49 8.70
N LEU A 393 12.08 -3.29 8.51
CA LEU A 393 10.64 -3.04 8.40
C LEU A 393 9.81 -3.41 9.65
N ILE A 394 10.42 -3.39 10.84
CA ILE A 394 9.76 -3.56 12.15
C ILE A 394 10.09 -2.37 13.03
#